data_AF-A0A3R7E691-F1
#
_entry.id   AF-A0A3R7E691-F1
#
_cell.length_a   1.000
_cell.length_b   1.000
_cell.length_c   1.000
_cell.angle_alpha   90.00
_cell.angle_beta   90.00
_cell.angle_gamma   90.00
#
_symmetry.space_group_name_H-M   'P 1'
#
loop_
_entity.id
_entity.type
_entity.pdbx_description
1 polymer ?
#
loop_
_entity_poly.entity_id
_entity_poly.type
_entity_poly.pdbx_seq_one_letter_code
_entity_poly.pdbx_strand_id
1 'polypeptide(L)'
;MYLHGSLACIPIFILNWNVEAILIALNQEHEIAALAGEFNKYAILGLPGFILYELMQKGLQAQGIVTQMVWISAIDNVLNIGLGYWLGYHTSFGFVGVAMGRTICYNLLPVFAYMYMLWNPVHKLWWPENHSWMAQWQTAWKHIPEFLKLGVPGMIMTMVEQLAFDAASITVGWLPSAVLSLAVHNVLLTINVIVYSISIGVGTACCIRLGNALGAQPRPTSNASLGATVGIVLVVAAVFASHRYVPGLFLNDPDAIEYVVDFTYLQ
;
A
#
# COMPACT_ATOMS: atom_id res chain seq x y z
N MET A 1 20.20 -13.45 18.65
CA MET A 1 20.13 -11.99 18.38
C MET A 1 19.15 -11.82 17.21
N TYR A 2 17.85 -11.85 17.53
CA TYR A 2 16.76 -12.33 16.65
C TYR A 2 15.76 -11.23 16.24
N LEU A 3 16.12 -9.95 16.33
CA LEU A 3 15.13 -8.91 16.54
C LEU A 3 15.44 -7.65 15.73
N HIS A 4 15.32 -7.65 14.40
CA HIS A 4 15.39 -6.40 13.63
C HIS A 4 14.29 -6.26 12.57
N GLY A 5 13.93 -7.34 11.86
CA GLY A 5 12.75 -7.32 10.97
C GLY A 5 11.44 -7.12 11.75
N SER A 6 11.33 -7.72 12.94
CA SER A 6 10.20 -7.56 13.86
C SER A 6 10.20 -6.21 14.59
N LEU A 7 11.34 -5.50 14.64
CA LEU A 7 11.46 -4.22 15.37
C LEU A 7 10.69 -3.07 14.72
N ALA A 8 10.46 -3.10 13.40
CA ALA A 8 9.64 -2.07 12.74
C ALA A 8 8.14 -2.27 13.01
N CYS A 9 7.70 -3.52 13.18
CA CYS A 9 6.31 -3.85 13.49
C CYS A 9 5.94 -3.46 14.93
N ILE A 10 6.88 -3.52 15.87
CA ILE A 10 6.65 -3.22 17.30
C ILE A 10 6.19 -1.77 17.56
N PRO A 11 6.86 -0.71 17.08
CA PRO A 11 6.39 0.67 17.29
C PRO A 11 5.07 0.92 16.57
N ILE A 12 4.87 0.33 15.39
CA ILE A 12 3.57 0.39 14.70
C ILE A 12 2.50 -0.28 15.56
N PHE A 13 2.80 -1.45 16.15
CA PHE A 13 1.88 -2.14 17.06
C PHE A 13 1.52 -1.31 18.28
N ILE A 14 2.53 -0.74 18.93
CA ILE A 14 2.35 0.08 20.14
C ILE A 14 1.54 1.34 19.83
N LEU A 15 1.85 2.05 18.75
CA LEU A 15 1.12 3.25 18.34
C LEU A 15 -0.34 2.94 18.04
N ASN A 16 -0.58 1.90 17.24
CA ASN A 16 -1.93 1.51 16.83
C ASN A 16 -2.76 0.96 17.99
N TRP A 17 -2.14 0.24 18.93
CA TRP A 17 -2.81 -0.23 20.14
C TRP A 17 -3.27 0.93 21.05
N ASN A 18 -2.51 2.03 21.06
CA ASN A 18 -2.78 3.22 21.86
C ASN A 18 -3.49 4.35 21.07
N VAL A 19 -4.11 4.04 19.91
CA VAL A 19 -4.81 5.04 19.09
C VAL A 19 -5.88 5.80 19.86
N GLU A 20 -6.62 5.12 20.74
CA GLU A 20 -7.61 5.75 21.61
C GLU A 20 -6.99 6.88 22.45
N ALA A 21 -5.87 6.60 23.13
CA ALA A 21 -5.17 7.57 23.96
C ALA A 21 -4.57 8.71 23.13
N ILE A 22 -4.07 8.42 21.93
CA ILE A 22 -3.53 9.42 21.00
C ILE A 22 -4.64 10.36 20.51
N LEU A 23 -5.80 9.82 20.12
CA LEU A 23 -6.92 10.63 19.66
C LEU A 23 -7.50 11.51 20.78
N ILE A 24 -7.58 10.98 22.01
CA ILE A 24 -7.96 11.77 23.19
C ILE A 24 -6.94 12.90 23.44
N ALA A 25 -5.65 12.62 23.31
CA ALA A 25 -4.59 13.64 23.44
C ALA A 25 -4.65 14.71 22.34
N LEU A 26 -5.19 14.37 21.16
CA LEU A 26 -5.47 15.30 20.06
C LEU A 26 -6.83 16.01 20.20
N ASN A 27 -7.47 15.91 21.36
CA ASN A 27 -8.73 16.58 21.70
C ASN A 27 -9.92 16.15 20.83
N GLN A 28 -9.92 14.90 20.35
CA GLN A 28 -11.06 14.28 19.67
C GLN A 28 -12.15 13.86 20.65
N GLU A 29 -13.38 13.71 20.16
CA GLU A 29 -14.51 13.25 20.98
C GLU A 29 -14.26 11.83 21.53
N HIS A 30 -14.56 11.65 22.81
CA HIS A 30 -14.22 10.42 23.54
C HIS A 30 -14.89 9.17 22.95
N GLU A 31 -16.13 9.30 22.47
CA GLU A 31 -16.87 8.21 21.84
C GLU A 31 -16.23 7.78 20.51
N ILE A 32 -15.80 8.75 19.69
CA ILE A 32 -15.12 8.50 18.41
C ILE A 32 -13.75 7.87 18.66
N ALA A 33 -13.01 8.37 19.65
CA ALA A 33 -11.70 7.84 20.01
C ALA A 33 -11.79 6.38 20.52
N ALA A 34 -12.81 6.05 21.32
CA ALA A 34 -13.05 4.69 21.80
C ALA A 34 -13.40 3.73 20.66
N LEU A 35 -14.30 4.13 19.76
CA LEU A 35 -14.67 3.36 18.58
C LEU A 35 -13.47 3.10 17.64
N ALA A 36 -12.67 4.12 17.37
CA ALA A 36 -11.46 4.00 16.57
C ALA A 36 -10.43 3.09 17.24
N GLY A 37 -10.26 3.21 18.56
CA GLY A 37 -9.40 2.35 19.36
C GLY A 37 -9.81 0.89 19.31
N GLU A 38 -11.11 0.60 19.48
CA GLU A 38 -11.64 -0.76 19.39
C GLU A 38 -11.43 -1.35 18.00
N PHE A 39 -11.82 -0.65 16.94
CA PHE A 39 -11.62 -1.09 15.56
C PHE A 39 -10.16 -1.43 15.26
N ASN A 40 -9.24 -0.57 15.70
CA ASN A 40 -7.82 -0.72 15.38
C ASN A 40 -7.16 -1.90 16.09
N LYS A 41 -7.62 -2.26 17.30
CA LYS A 41 -7.16 -3.45 18.03
C LYS A 41 -7.43 -4.74 17.25
N TYR A 42 -8.50 -4.80 16.45
CA TYR A 42 -8.79 -5.96 15.59
C TYR A 42 -8.11 -5.86 14.24
N ALA A 43 -8.05 -4.66 13.63
CA ALA A 43 -7.42 -4.44 12.33
C ALA A 43 -5.91 -4.79 12.36
N ILE A 44 -5.24 -4.47 13.47
CA ILE A 44 -3.79 -4.66 13.58
C ILE A 44 -3.34 -6.12 13.58
N LEU A 45 -4.22 -7.03 13.99
CA LEU A 45 -3.94 -8.47 13.95
C LEU A 45 -3.80 -8.99 12.51
N GLY A 46 -4.23 -8.21 11.50
CA GLY A 46 -4.04 -8.51 10.08
C GLY A 46 -2.67 -8.09 9.54
N LEU A 47 -1.98 -7.18 10.23
CA LEU A 47 -0.72 -6.59 9.77
C LEU A 47 0.39 -7.61 9.50
N PRO A 48 0.64 -8.64 10.36
CA PRO A 48 1.67 -9.63 10.09
C PRO A 48 1.45 -10.41 8.79
N GLY A 49 0.20 -10.83 8.53
CA GLY A 49 -0.17 -11.53 7.31
C GLY A 49 0.01 -10.67 6.06
N PHE A 50 -0.39 -9.40 6.14
CA PHE A 50 -0.19 -8.44 5.06
C PHE A 50 1.28 -8.22 4.72
N ILE A 51 2.15 -8.01 5.72
CA ILE A 51 3.60 -7.81 5.51
C ILE A 51 4.23 -9.06 4.90
N LEU A 52 3.84 -10.25 5.36
CA LEU A 52 4.34 -11.50 4.82
C LEU A 52 3.95 -11.67 3.34
N TYR A 53 2.70 -11.35 3.00
CA TYR A 53 2.24 -11.37 1.61
C TYR A 53 2.99 -10.37 0.73
N GLU A 54 3.17 -9.12 1.19
CA GLU A 54 3.96 -8.10 0.48
C GLU A 54 5.37 -8.62 0.16
N LEU A 55 6.05 -9.26 1.11
CA LEU A 55 7.38 -9.85 0.88
C LEU A 55 7.35 -10.95 -0.19
N MET A 56 6.40 -11.88 -0.11
CA MET A 56 6.22 -12.94 -1.11
C MET A 56 5.89 -12.36 -2.49
N GLN A 57 5.07 -11.31 -2.52
CA GLN A 57 4.65 -10.61 -3.70
C GLN A 57 5.84 -9.94 -4.40
N LYS A 58 6.69 -9.21 -3.66
CA LYS A 58 7.90 -8.59 -4.22
C LYS A 58 8.85 -9.63 -4.82
N GLY A 59 9.00 -10.80 -4.17
CA GLY A 59 9.76 -11.92 -4.71
C GLY A 59 9.21 -12.39 -6.07
N LEU A 60 7.91 -12.72 -6.12
CA LEU A 60 7.27 -13.19 -7.35
C LEU A 60 7.27 -12.10 -8.45
N GLN A 61 7.19 -10.82 -8.09
CA GLN A 61 7.26 -9.68 -8.99
C GLN A 61 8.62 -9.58 -9.67
N ALA A 62 9.71 -9.77 -8.91
CA ALA A 62 11.06 -9.78 -9.45
C ALA A 62 11.23 -10.86 -10.55
N GLN A 63 10.52 -11.98 -10.44
CA GLN A 63 10.51 -13.06 -11.44
C GLN A 63 9.54 -12.82 -12.61
N GLY A 64 8.83 -11.69 -12.64
CA GLY A 64 7.84 -11.36 -13.68
C GLY A 64 6.50 -12.08 -13.53
N ILE A 65 6.23 -12.74 -12.38
CA ILE A 65 4.99 -13.48 -12.13
C ILE A 65 3.97 -12.56 -11.48
N VAL A 66 3.25 -11.80 -12.31
CA VAL A 66 2.28 -10.80 -11.84
C VAL A 66 0.82 -11.28 -11.93
N THR A 67 0.48 -12.12 -12.91
CA THR A 67 -0.90 -12.59 -13.16
C THR A 67 -1.50 -13.31 -11.96
N GLN A 68 -0.69 -14.06 -11.22
CA GLN A 68 -1.16 -14.87 -10.09
C GLN A 68 -1.51 -13.99 -8.88
N MET A 69 -0.81 -12.88 -8.70
CA MET A 69 -1.13 -11.89 -7.66
C MET A 69 -2.47 -11.23 -7.93
N VAL A 70 -2.79 -10.98 -9.21
CA VAL A 70 -4.07 -10.41 -9.61
C VAL A 70 -5.20 -11.36 -9.21
N TRP A 71 -5.06 -12.66 -9.48
CA TRP A 71 -6.06 -13.66 -9.07
C TRP A 71 -6.19 -13.78 -7.55
N ILE A 72 -5.06 -13.85 -6.82
CA ILE A 72 -5.08 -13.91 -5.35
C ILE A 72 -5.76 -12.66 -4.77
N SER A 73 -5.43 -11.47 -5.28
CA SER A 73 -6.04 -10.21 -4.84
C SER A 73 -7.52 -10.11 -5.20
N ALA A 74 -7.94 -10.63 -6.36
CA ALA A 74 -9.34 -10.67 -6.74
C ALA A 74 -10.16 -11.57 -5.79
N ILE A 75 -9.62 -12.76 -5.47
CA ILE A 75 -10.24 -13.69 -4.51
C ILE A 75 -10.30 -13.05 -3.11
N ASP A 76 -9.20 -12.42 -2.66
CA ASP A 76 -9.15 -11.70 -1.38
C ASP A 76 -10.22 -10.62 -1.28
N ASN A 77 -10.41 -9.82 -2.34
CA ASN A 77 -11.45 -8.79 -2.37
C ASN A 77 -12.86 -9.36 -2.27
N VAL A 78 -13.15 -10.45 -3.00
CA VAL A 78 -14.47 -11.12 -2.92
C VAL A 78 -14.70 -11.68 -1.51
N LEU A 79 -13.69 -12.32 -0.92
CA LEU A 79 -13.76 -12.83 0.45
C LEU A 79 -13.93 -11.69 1.46
N ASN A 80 -13.24 -10.57 1.27
CA ASN A 80 -13.33 -9.40 2.14
C ASN A 80 -14.74 -8.79 2.11
N ILE A 81 -15.35 -8.66 0.93
CA ILE A 81 -16.73 -8.19 0.79
C ILE A 81 -17.69 -9.16 1.47
N GLY A 82 -17.57 -10.46 1.20
CA GLY A 82 -18.45 -11.49 1.75
C GLY A 82 -18.35 -11.63 3.27
N LEU A 83 -17.12 -11.79 3.80
CA LEU A 83 -16.86 -11.92 5.23
C LEU A 83 -17.13 -10.62 5.97
N GLY A 84 -16.76 -9.47 5.41
CA GLY A 84 -17.05 -8.17 6.00
C GLY A 84 -18.54 -7.90 6.13
N TYR A 85 -19.32 -8.19 5.07
CA TYR A 85 -20.77 -8.07 5.10
C TYR A 85 -21.41 -9.04 6.11
N TRP A 86 -20.98 -10.30 6.12
CA TRP A 86 -21.55 -11.31 7.01
C TRP A 86 -21.22 -11.04 8.49
N LEU A 87 -19.96 -10.75 8.82
CA LEU A 87 -19.56 -10.43 10.19
C LEU A 87 -20.14 -9.09 10.67
N GLY A 88 -20.30 -8.14 9.75
CA GLY A 88 -20.82 -6.81 10.06
C GLY A 88 -22.32 -6.77 10.33
N TYR A 89 -23.12 -7.45 9.50
CA TYR A 89 -24.57 -7.34 9.52
C TYR A 89 -25.29 -8.56 10.11
N HIS A 90 -24.70 -9.75 10.05
CA HIS A 90 -25.35 -10.99 10.50
C HIS A 90 -24.83 -11.51 11.85
N THR A 91 -23.78 -10.89 12.41
CA THR A 91 -23.23 -11.27 13.72
C THR A 91 -23.34 -10.12 14.71
N SER A 92 -23.29 -10.42 16.01
CA SER A 92 -23.32 -9.41 17.09
C SER A 92 -22.10 -8.48 17.13
N PHE A 93 -21.11 -8.67 16.24
CA PHE A 93 -19.89 -7.87 16.20
C PHE A 93 -20.05 -6.51 15.51
N GLY A 94 -21.13 -6.29 14.75
CA GLY A 94 -21.43 -4.97 14.15
C GLY A 94 -20.25 -4.38 13.36
N PHE A 95 -19.94 -3.11 13.59
CA PHE A 95 -18.82 -2.40 12.96
C PHE A 95 -17.45 -3.09 13.14
N VAL A 96 -17.20 -3.71 14.30
CA VAL A 96 -15.96 -4.46 14.58
C VAL A 96 -15.87 -5.71 13.71
N GLY A 97 -17.00 -6.31 13.36
CA GLY A 97 -17.07 -7.46 12.46
C GLY A 97 -16.46 -7.18 11.08
N VAL A 98 -16.58 -5.94 10.58
CA VAL A 98 -15.96 -5.52 9.31
C VAL A 98 -14.43 -5.51 9.43
N ALA A 99 -13.90 -4.99 10.55
CA ALA A 99 -12.46 -5.00 10.85
C ALA A 99 -11.92 -6.42 10.90
N MET A 100 -12.62 -7.31 11.61
CA MET A 100 -12.26 -8.72 11.74
C MET A 100 -12.26 -9.44 10.39
N GLY A 101 -13.27 -9.18 9.55
CA GLY A 101 -13.32 -9.70 8.18
C GLY A 101 -12.08 -9.33 7.38
N ARG A 102 -11.66 -8.06 7.45
CA ARG A 102 -10.44 -7.59 6.77
C ARG A 102 -9.18 -8.26 7.32
N THR A 103 -9.08 -8.37 8.65
CA THR A 103 -7.95 -9.01 9.33
C THR A 103 -7.80 -10.48 8.95
N ILE A 104 -8.92 -11.21 8.84
CA ILE A 104 -8.91 -12.61 8.39
C ILE A 104 -8.39 -12.69 6.96
N CYS A 105 -8.90 -11.85 6.06
CA CYS A 105 -8.48 -11.80 4.65
C CYS A 105 -6.97 -11.51 4.52
N TYR A 106 -6.45 -10.53 5.26
CA TYR A 106 -5.01 -10.23 5.28
C TYR A 106 -4.13 -11.40 5.75
N ASN A 107 -4.62 -12.23 6.67
CA ASN A 107 -3.90 -13.42 7.09
C ASN A 107 -4.06 -14.60 6.09
N LEU A 108 -5.10 -14.60 5.25
CA LEU A 108 -5.30 -15.60 4.19
C LEU A 108 -4.47 -15.31 2.94
N LEU A 109 -4.19 -14.05 2.61
CA LEU A 109 -3.32 -13.65 1.50
C LEU A 109 -1.99 -14.43 1.41
N PRO A 110 -1.15 -14.50 2.46
CA PRO A 110 0.10 -15.26 2.41
C PRO A 110 -0.14 -16.76 2.27
N VAL A 111 -1.26 -17.29 2.77
CA VAL A 111 -1.64 -18.70 2.60
C VAL A 111 -1.96 -18.99 1.14
N PHE A 112 -2.72 -18.12 0.45
CA PHE A 112 -2.99 -18.25 -0.97
C PHE A 112 -1.70 -18.18 -1.81
N ALA A 113 -0.81 -17.23 -1.49
CA ALA A 113 0.49 -17.12 -2.13
C ALA A 113 1.36 -18.36 -1.91
N TYR A 114 1.37 -18.92 -0.69
CA TYR A 114 2.10 -20.13 -0.38
C TYR A 114 1.54 -21.36 -1.11
N MET A 115 0.22 -21.54 -1.16
CA MET A 115 -0.42 -22.61 -1.92
C MET A 115 -0.08 -22.55 -3.41
N TYR A 116 -0.05 -21.34 -3.98
CA TYR A 116 0.42 -21.15 -5.35
C TYR A 116 1.88 -21.61 -5.55
N MET A 117 2.78 -21.26 -4.62
CA MET A 117 4.18 -21.68 -4.68
C MET A 117 4.36 -23.21 -4.54
N LEU A 118 3.43 -23.91 -3.89
CA LEU A 118 3.44 -25.38 -3.83
C LEU A 118 3.01 -26.02 -5.15
N TRP A 119 1.96 -25.48 -5.80
CA TRP A 119 1.48 -26.00 -7.08
C TRP A 119 2.41 -25.70 -8.25
N ASN A 120 2.99 -24.50 -8.28
CA ASN A 120 4.00 -24.11 -9.25
C ASN A 120 5.33 -23.96 -8.52
N PRO A 121 6.27 -24.91 -8.65
CA PRO A 121 7.53 -24.90 -7.91
C PRO A 121 8.54 -23.88 -8.48
N VAL A 122 8.07 -22.67 -8.77
CA VAL A 122 8.88 -21.47 -9.04
C VAL A 122 9.88 -21.27 -7.91
N HIS A 123 9.51 -21.69 -6.69
CA HIS A 123 10.40 -21.62 -5.54
C HIS A 123 11.70 -22.42 -5.73
N LYS A 124 11.74 -23.45 -6.58
CA LYS A 124 12.97 -24.21 -6.85
C LYS A 124 14.00 -23.46 -7.67
N LEU A 125 13.60 -22.38 -8.36
CA LEU A 125 14.51 -21.57 -9.18
C LEU A 125 15.50 -20.76 -8.32
N TRP A 126 15.06 -20.31 -7.13
CA TRP A 126 15.85 -19.50 -6.20
C TRP A 126 16.14 -20.19 -4.86
N TRP A 127 15.50 -21.32 -4.57
CA TRP A 127 15.68 -22.11 -3.35
C TRP A 127 16.27 -23.46 -3.76
N PRO A 128 17.60 -23.63 -3.73
CA PRO A 128 18.22 -24.89 -4.14
C PRO A 128 17.79 -25.99 -3.16
N GLU A 129 17.35 -27.13 -3.70
CA GLU A 129 16.83 -28.28 -2.93
C GLU A 129 17.84 -28.81 -1.87
N ASN A 130 19.12 -28.50 -2.02
CA ASN A 130 20.22 -28.99 -1.19
C ASN A 130 20.62 -28.08 0.00
N HIS A 131 19.93 -26.96 0.23
CA HIS A 131 20.27 -26.05 1.33
C HIS A 131 19.35 -26.21 2.54
N SER A 132 19.94 -26.41 3.73
CA SER A 132 19.20 -26.41 4.99
C SER A 132 18.57 -25.04 5.27
N TRP A 133 17.35 -25.03 5.81
CA TRP A 133 16.63 -23.81 6.25
C TRP A 133 17.52 -22.91 7.12
N MET A 134 18.34 -23.52 7.98
CA MET A 134 19.26 -22.81 8.88
C MET A 134 20.38 -22.07 8.13
N ALA A 135 20.90 -22.65 7.04
CA ALA A 135 21.94 -22.05 6.23
C ALA A 135 21.41 -20.85 5.41
N GLN A 136 20.19 -20.97 4.89
CA GLN A 136 19.50 -19.88 4.20
C GLN A 136 19.16 -18.73 5.14
N TRP A 137 18.70 -19.04 6.36
CA TRP A 137 18.47 -18.05 7.40
C TRP A 137 19.77 -17.27 7.68
N GLN A 138 20.88 -17.96 7.94
CA GLN A 138 22.18 -17.31 8.19
C GLN A 138 22.65 -16.41 7.03
N THR A 139 22.41 -16.82 5.78
CA THR A 139 22.72 -16.00 4.60
C THR A 139 21.81 -14.78 4.50
N ALA A 140 20.50 -14.95 4.71
CA ALA A 140 19.54 -13.84 4.72
C ALA A 140 19.92 -12.79 5.76
N TRP A 141 20.36 -13.20 6.95
CA TRP A 141 20.83 -12.29 7.99
C TRP A 141 22.02 -11.42 7.56
N LYS A 142 22.91 -11.94 6.71
CA LYS A 142 24.05 -11.17 6.19
C LYS A 142 23.63 -10.07 5.22
N HIS A 143 22.51 -10.23 4.53
CA HIS A 143 22.00 -9.26 3.55
C HIS A 143 21.00 -8.24 4.16
N ILE A 144 20.61 -8.39 5.42
CA ILE A 144 19.73 -7.41 6.11
C ILE A 144 20.29 -5.97 6.06
N PRO A 145 21.59 -5.71 6.31
CA PRO A 145 22.12 -4.34 6.27
C PRO A 145 22.00 -3.70 4.88
N GLU A 146 22.21 -4.49 3.83
CA GLU A 146 22.06 -4.07 2.44
C GLU A 146 20.60 -3.80 2.09
N PHE A 147 19.69 -4.69 2.52
CA PHE A 147 18.25 -4.48 2.41
C PHE A 147 17.79 -3.19 3.10
N LEU A 148 18.25 -2.93 4.33
CA LEU A 148 17.91 -1.69 5.05
C LEU A 148 18.51 -0.46 4.37
N LYS A 149 19.74 -0.53 3.86
CA LYS A 149 20.38 0.59 3.15
C LYS A 149 19.60 1.00 1.90
N LEU A 150 18.98 0.05 1.20
CA LEU A 150 18.17 0.30 0.01
C LEU A 150 16.71 0.61 0.34
N GLY A 151 16.13 -0.05 1.35
CA GLY A 151 14.72 0.04 1.72
C GLY A 151 14.38 1.28 2.56
N VAL A 152 15.26 1.70 3.47
CA VAL A 152 15.00 2.84 4.37
C VAL A 152 14.79 4.16 3.60
N PRO A 153 15.61 4.52 2.59
CA PRO A 153 15.36 5.72 1.80
C PRO A 153 14.01 5.70 1.08
N GLY A 154 13.63 4.56 0.50
CA GLY A 154 12.33 4.40 -0.17
C GLY A 154 11.17 4.51 0.81
N MET A 155 11.30 3.91 2.00
CA MET A 155 10.32 4.04 3.07
C MET A 155 10.15 5.50 3.51
N ILE A 156 11.23 6.23 3.75
CA ILE A 156 11.18 7.64 4.15
C ILE A 156 10.52 8.49 3.06
N MET A 157 10.86 8.25 1.78
CA MET A 157 10.25 8.97 0.66
C MET A 157 8.72 8.83 0.66
N THR A 158 8.21 7.60 0.72
CA THR A 158 6.76 7.34 0.73
C THR A 158 6.09 7.82 2.01
N MET A 159 6.76 7.72 3.17
CA MET A 159 6.24 8.26 4.43
C MET A 159 6.10 9.79 4.39
N VAL A 160 7.11 10.50 3.88
CA VAL A 160 7.05 11.97 3.76
C VAL A 160 5.98 12.40 2.77
N GLU A 161 5.84 11.68 1.65
CA GLU A 161 4.77 11.90 0.67
C GLU A 161 3.39 11.75 1.31
N GLN A 162 3.14 10.67 2.05
CA GLN A 162 1.86 10.47 2.74
C GLN A 162 1.60 11.53 3.81
N LEU A 163 2.61 11.87 4.62
CA LEU A 163 2.50 12.92 5.63
C LEU A 163 2.18 14.29 5.03
N ALA A 164 2.68 14.57 3.83
CA ALA A 164 2.36 15.80 3.11
C ALA A 164 0.87 15.84 2.71
N PHE A 165 0.31 14.72 2.20
CA PHE A 165 -1.13 14.62 1.89
C PHE A 165 -2.00 14.76 3.14
N ASP A 166 -1.60 14.16 4.26
CA ASP A 166 -2.33 14.27 5.52
C ASP A 166 -2.26 15.72 6.07
N ALA A 167 -1.09 16.37 6.01
CA ALA A 167 -0.92 17.76 6.40
C ALA A 167 -1.74 18.74 5.53
N ALA A 168 -1.80 18.50 4.21
CA ALA A 168 -2.65 19.26 3.30
C ALA A 168 -4.13 19.11 3.68
N SER A 169 -4.56 17.90 4.02
CA SER A 169 -5.93 17.61 4.45
C SER A 169 -6.29 18.33 5.75
N ILE A 170 -5.36 18.40 6.71
CA ILE A 170 -5.53 19.17 7.95
C ILE A 170 -5.67 20.68 7.65
N THR A 171 -4.85 21.19 6.73
CA THR A 171 -4.87 22.61 6.33
C THR A 171 -6.20 22.98 5.67
N VAL A 172 -6.78 22.08 4.87
CA VAL A 172 -8.12 22.28 4.28
C VAL A 172 -9.21 22.39 5.36
N GLY A 173 -9.04 21.67 6.47
CA GLY A 173 -9.95 21.72 7.61
C GLY A 173 -9.99 23.08 8.34
N TRP A 174 -9.02 23.97 8.11
CA TRP A 174 -8.99 25.32 8.70
C TRP A 174 -9.69 26.39 7.85
N LEU A 175 -10.23 26.04 6.67
CA LEU A 175 -10.95 27.00 5.84
C LEU A 175 -12.32 27.39 6.45
N PRO A 176 -12.83 28.60 6.15
CA PRO A 176 -14.12 29.10 6.68
C PRO A 176 -15.32 28.19 6.39
N SER A 177 -15.28 27.42 5.31
CA SER A 177 -16.27 26.41 4.92
C SER A 177 -15.70 25.00 5.08
N ALA A 178 -15.15 24.69 6.26
CA ALA A 178 -14.40 23.45 6.55
C ALA A 178 -15.12 22.17 6.11
N VAL A 179 -16.43 22.04 6.37
CA VAL A 179 -17.19 20.82 6.02
C VAL A 179 -17.31 20.63 4.51
N LEU A 180 -17.63 21.70 3.78
CA LEU A 180 -17.76 21.64 2.32
C LEU A 180 -16.38 21.46 1.66
N SER A 181 -15.39 22.21 2.12
CA SER A 181 -14.02 22.15 1.58
C SER A 181 -13.39 20.79 1.83
N LEU A 182 -13.59 20.20 3.01
CA LEU A 182 -13.11 18.86 3.34
C LEU A 182 -13.84 17.78 2.54
N ALA A 183 -15.15 17.91 2.33
CA ALA A 183 -15.90 16.96 1.49
C ALA A 183 -15.39 16.97 0.04
N VAL A 184 -15.20 18.16 -0.54
CA VAL A 184 -14.62 18.30 -1.89
C VAL A 184 -13.20 17.74 -1.93
N HIS A 185 -12.35 18.07 -0.97
CA HIS A 185 -10.98 17.56 -0.88
C HIS A 185 -10.92 16.03 -0.80
N ASN A 186 -11.80 15.38 -0.04
CA ASN A 186 -11.85 13.91 0.03
C ASN A 186 -12.25 13.26 -1.30
N VAL A 187 -13.19 13.86 -2.03
CA VAL A 187 -13.54 13.40 -3.39
C VAL A 187 -12.32 13.53 -4.31
N LEU A 188 -11.63 14.67 -4.26
CA LEU A 188 -10.41 14.88 -5.06
C LEU A 188 -9.30 13.90 -4.70
N LEU A 189 -9.09 13.63 -3.40
CA LEU A 189 -8.11 12.63 -2.96
C LEU A 189 -8.47 11.24 -3.47
N THR A 190 -9.74 10.86 -3.47
CA THR A 190 -10.17 9.55 -3.97
C THR A 190 -9.88 9.41 -5.46
N ILE A 191 -10.17 10.45 -6.24
CA ILE A 191 -9.85 10.52 -7.67
C ILE A 191 -8.33 10.45 -7.88
N ASN A 192 -7.57 11.22 -7.10
CA ASN A 192 -6.11 11.23 -7.17
C ASN A 192 -5.54 9.85 -6.86
N VAL A 193 -6.04 9.13 -5.85
CA VAL A 193 -5.61 7.77 -5.51
C VAL A 193 -5.84 6.80 -6.66
N ILE A 194 -6.97 6.89 -7.38
CA ILE A 194 -7.24 6.04 -8.55
C ILE A 194 -6.20 6.28 -9.65
N VAL A 195 -5.94 7.55 -9.96
CA VAL A 195 -4.97 7.94 -10.99
C VAL A 195 -3.54 7.55 -10.57
N TYR A 196 -3.19 7.81 -9.32
CA TYR A 196 -1.91 7.48 -8.72
C TYR A 196 -1.64 5.96 -8.69
N SER A 197 -2.68 5.14 -8.49
CA SER A 197 -2.57 3.68 -8.52
C SER A 197 -2.08 3.16 -9.88
N ILE A 198 -2.52 3.77 -10.97
CA ILE A 198 -2.05 3.44 -12.32
C ILE A 198 -0.56 3.80 -12.45
N SER A 199 -0.16 4.98 -11.98
CA SER A 199 1.22 5.45 -11.99
C SER A 199 2.15 4.54 -11.18
N ILE A 200 1.75 4.14 -9.96
CA ILE A 200 2.51 3.17 -9.15
C ILE A 200 2.68 1.85 -9.89
N GLY A 201 1.62 1.34 -10.53
CA GLY A 201 1.66 0.08 -11.26
C GLY A 201 2.69 0.11 -12.39
N VAL A 202 2.67 1.16 -13.20
CA VAL A 202 3.64 1.37 -14.29
C VAL A 202 5.05 1.57 -13.74
N GLY A 203 5.22 2.40 -12.71
CA GLY A 203 6.50 2.63 -12.05
C GLY A 203 7.11 1.34 -11.51
N THR A 204 6.31 0.51 -10.85
CA THR A 204 6.74 -0.79 -10.31
C THR A 204 7.16 -1.75 -11.43
N ALA A 205 6.38 -1.86 -12.51
CA ALA A 205 6.73 -2.69 -13.66
C ALA A 205 8.04 -2.25 -14.33
N CYS A 206 8.25 -0.93 -14.40
CA CYS A 206 9.47 -0.32 -14.91
C CYS A 206 10.68 -0.65 -14.03
N CYS A 207 10.56 -0.47 -12.70
CA CYS A 207 11.59 -0.82 -11.73
C CYS A 207 11.99 -2.30 -11.79
N ILE A 208 11.02 -3.21 -11.91
CA ILE A 208 11.29 -4.66 -12.05
C ILE A 208 12.10 -4.95 -13.32
N ARG A 209 11.65 -4.42 -14.47
CA ARG A 209 12.34 -4.65 -15.76
C ARG A 209 13.74 -4.05 -15.77
N LEU A 210 13.90 -2.84 -15.25
CA LEU A 210 15.19 -2.17 -15.14
C LEU A 210 16.12 -2.93 -14.18
N GLY A 211 15.62 -3.35 -13.02
CA GLY A 211 16.37 -4.15 -12.05
C GLY A 211 16.86 -5.47 -12.65
N ASN A 212 16.00 -6.18 -13.36
CA ASN A 212 16.36 -7.42 -14.05
C ASN A 212 17.37 -7.20 -15.18
N ALA A 213 17.22 -6.12 -15.96
CA ALA A 213 18.16 -5.77 -17.03
C ALA A 213 19.55 -5.38 -16.49
N LEU A 214 19.60 -4.61 -15.39
CA LEU A 214 20.84 -4.25 -14.71
C LEU A 214 21.51 -5.47 -14.06
N GLY A 215 20.74 -6.42 -13.53
CA GLY A 215 21.27 -7.65 -12.95
C GLY A 215 21.80 -8.64 -14.00
N ALA A 216 21.28 -8.62 -15.23
CA ALA A 216 21.66 -9.56 -16.29
C ALA A 216 22.94 -9.20 -17.05
N GLN A 217 23.47 -7.98 -16.93
CA GLN A 217 24.66 -7.54 -17.68
C GLN A 217 25.69 -6.82 -16.78
N PRO A 218 27.01 -7.09 -16.94
CA PRO A 218 28.06 -6.37 -16.23
C PRO A 218 28.28 -4.92 -16.73
N ARG A 219 27.60 -4.49 -17.80
CA ARG A 219 27.59 -3.10 -18.28
C ARG A 219 26.14 -2.65 -18.47
N PRO A 220 25.74 -1.49 -17.94
CA PRO A 220 24.38 -1.02 -18.11
C PRO A 220 24.16 -0.68 -19.59
N THR A 221 23.29 -1.41 -20.28
CA THR A 221 22.73 -0.95 -21.55
C THR A 221 21.92 0.31 -21.29
N SER A 222 22.54 1.47 -21.51
CA SER A 222 21.97 2.82 -21.38
C SER A 222 20.58 2.94 -22.02
N ASN A 223 20.30 2.17 -23.08
CA ASN A 223 19.03 2.19 -23.82
C ASN A 223 17.85 1.59 -23.02
N ALA A 224 18.07 0.59 -22.17
CA ALA A 224 17.00 -0.01 -21.36
C ALA A 224 16.57 0.92 -20.22
N SER A 225 17.54 1.59 -19.57
CA SER A 225 17.28 2.64 -18.59
C SER A 225 16.62 3.87 -19.23
N LEU A 226 17.04 4.26 -20.43
CA LEU A 226 16.42 5.39 -21.15
C LEU A 226 14.96 5.10 -21.54
N GLY A 227 14.66 3.91 -22.07
CA GLY A 227 13.28 3.51 -22.40
C GLY A 227 12.38 3.44 -21.16
N ALA A 228 12.91 2.96 -20.05
CA ALA A 228 12.26 2.95 -18.75
C ALA A 228 11.94 4.37 -18.23
N THR A 229 12.93 5.27 -18.23
CA THR A 229 12.77 6.66 -17.79
C THR A 229 11.80 7.43 -18.70
N VAL A 230 11.91 7.26 -20.01
CA VAL A 230 11.00 7.89 -20.98
C VAL A 230 9.56 7.36 -20.80
N GLY A 231 9.39 6.06 -20.56
CA GLY A 231 8.09 5.48 -20.26
C GLY A 231 7.44 6.05 -19.00
N ILE A 232 8.21 6.20 -17.91
CA ILE A 232 7.72 6.83 -16.68
C ILE A 232 7.35 8.30 -16.93
N VAL A 233 8.21 9.06 -17.61
CA VAL A 233 7.96 10.49 -17.89
C VAL A 233 6.72 10.67 -18.77
N LEU A 234 6.51 9.80 -19.77
CA LEU A 234 5.32 9.86 -20.63
C LEU A 234 4.03 9.52 -19.87
N VAL A 235 4.07 8.55 -18.96
CA VAL A 235 2.91 8.18 -18.14
C VAL A 235 2.58 9.30 -17.14
N VAL A 236 3.60 9.85 -16.47
CA VAL A 236 3.43 11.01 -15.60
C VAL A 236 2.88 12.20 -16.39
N ALA A 237 3.42 12.49 -17.56
CA ALA A 237 2.93 13.56 -18.43
C ALA A 237 1.49 13.32 -18.91
N ALA A 238 1.11 12.08 -19.23
CA ALA A 238 -0.25 11.73 -19.63
C ALA A 238 -1.24 11.89 -18.46
N VAL A 239 -0.83 11.50 -17.25
CA VAL A 239 -1.61 11.69 -16.01
C VAL A 239 -1.83 13.19 -15.76
N PHE A 240 -0.77 14.00 -15.80
CA PHE A 240 -0.88 15.45 -15.66
C PHE A 240 -1.72 16.10 -16.77
N ALA A 241 -1.62 15.62 -18.02
CA ALA A 241 -2.43 16.12 -19.12
C ALA A 241 -3.92 15.74 -18.97
N SER A 242 -4.22 14.58 -18.40
CA SER A 242 -5.59 14.12 -18.12
C SER A 242 -6.24 14.82 -16.92
N HIS A 243 -5.45 15.51 -16.09
CA HIS A 243 -5.91 16.20 -14.88
C HIS A 243 -7.08 17.17 -15.15
N ARG A 244 -7.17 17.76 -16.35
CA ARG A 244 -8.25 18.69 -16.71
C ARG A 244 -9.58 18.01 -17.05
N TYR A 245 -9.55 16.73 -17.43
CA TYR A 245 -10.74 15.98 -17.85
C TYR A 245 -11.28 15.07 -16.74
N VAL A 246 -10.41 14.67 -15.81
CA VAL A 246 -10.75 13.73 -14.73
C VAL A 246 -11.79 14.31 -13.75
N PRO A 247 -11.73 15.58 -13.31
CA PRO A 247 -12.76 16.16 -12.43
C PRO A 247 -14.15 16.21 -13.07
N GLY A 248 -14.23 16.45 -14.38
CA GLY A 248 -15.50 16.47 -15.13
C GLY A 248 -16.19 15.11 -15.30
N LEU A 249 -15.51 14.01 -14.94
CA LEU A 249 -16.10 12.68 -14.89
C LEU A 249 -16.83 12.38 -13.57
N PHE A 250 -16.51 13.15 -12.51
CA PHE A 250 -17.01 12.92 -11.15
C PHE A 250 -17.85 14.08 -10.61
N LEU A 251 -17.72 15.29 -11.16
CA LEU A 251 -18.51 16.46 -10.81
C LEU A 251 -19.38 16.88 -12.01
N ASN A 252 -20.69 17.01 -11.79
CA ASN A 252 -21.65 17.50 -12.79
C ASN A 252 -21.90 19.01 -12.71
N ASP A 253 -21.24 19.72 -11.78
CA ASP A 253 -21.46 21.15 -11.53
C ASP A 253 -20.29 21.99 -12.09
N PRO A 254 -20.51 22.87 -13.09
CA PRO A 254 -19.47 23.62 -13.77
C PRO A 254 -18.61 24.49 -12.84
N ASP A 255 -19.23 25.09 -11.83
CA ASP A 255 -18.55 26.00 -10.88
C ASP A 255 -17.58 25.23 -9.97
N ALA A 256 -17.92 23.99 -9.63
CA ALA A 256 -17.04 23.12 -8.83
C ALA A 256 -15.86 22.58 -9.65
N ILE A 257 -16.03 22.38 -10.96
CA ILE A 257 -14.94 21.99 -11.86
C ILE A 257 -13.92 23.14 -12.01
N GLU A 258 -14.39 24.39 -12.14
CA GLU A 258 -13.51 25.56 -12.23
C GLU A 258 -12.74 25.78 -10.92
N TYR A 259 -13.41 25.63 -9.77
CA TYR A 259 -12.77 25.74 -8.46
C TYR A 259 -11.72 24.65 -8.20
N VAL A 260 -11.96 23.42 -8.65
CA VAL A 260 -11.01 22.30 -8.55
C VAL A 260 -9.80 22.53 -9.45
N VAL A 261 -10.01 23.00 -10.68
CA VAL A 261 -8.92 23.28 -11.62
C VAL A 261 -8.02 24.38 -11.06
N ASP A 262 -8.57 25.45 -10.48
CA ASP A 262 -7.79 26.52 -9.86
C ASP A 262 -7.07 26.07 -8.57
N PHE A 263 -7.71 25.25 -7.73
CA PHE A 263 -7.06 24.72 -6.51
C PHE A 263 -5.88 23.79 -6.81
N THR A 264 -5.91 23.07 -7.94
CA THR A 264 -4.81 22.17 -8.31
C THR A 264 -3.56 22.93 -8.75
N TYR A 265 -3.69 24.17 -9.23
CA TYR A 265 -2.53 25.01 -9.56
C TYR A 265 -1.87 25.66 -8.31
N LEU A 266 -2.50 25.57 -7.14
CA LEU A 266 -2.03 26.14 -5.87
C LEU A 266 -1.36 25.13 -4.93
N GLN A 267 -1.41 23.83 -5.24
CA GLN A 267 -0.65 22.76 -4.56
C GLN A 267 0.65 22.46 -5.31
#